data_AF-A0A2Z5K1N8-F1
#
_entry.id   AF-A0A2Z5K1N8-F1
#
_cell.length_a   1.000
_cell.length_b   1.000
_cell.length_c   1.000
_cell.angle_alpha   90.00
_cell.angle_beta   90.00
_cell.angle_gamma   90.00
#
_symmetry.space_group_name_H-M   'P 1'
#
loop_
_entity.id
_entity.type
_entity.pdbx_description
1 polymer ?
#
loop_
_entity_poly.entity_id
_entity_poly.type
_entity_poly.pdbx_seq_one_letter_code
_entity_poly.pdbx_strand_id
1 'polypeptide(L)' 'MDEQDCGDLLDSLRELSAFELRIQTAQSKVEVAEILHRHDLPEEFFTQRFPDLAKTVQQLPDETSPTA' A
#
# COMPACT_ATOMS: atom_id res chain seq x y z
N MET A 1 20.76 4.87 16.55
CA MET A 1 19.80 3.97 17.21
C MET A 1 18.49 4.52 16.73
N ASP A 2 18.15 4.14 15.51
CA ASP A 2 17.05 4.73 14.74
C ASP A 2 16.48 3.53 13.99
N GLU A 3 15.98 2.59 14.78
CA GLU A 3 14.99 1.62 14.35
C GLU A 3 13.78 2.49 14.01
N GLN A 4 13.76 2.96 12.75
CA GLN A 4 12.69 3.78 12.22
C GLN A 4 11.43 2.95 12.41
N ASP A 5 10.63 3.37 13.38
CA ASP A 5 9.37 2.77 13.72
C ASP A 5 8.51 2.81 12.46
N CYS A 6 8.40 1.66 11.77
CA CYS A 6 7.62 1.53 10.54
C CYS A 6 6.13 1.87 10.76
N GLY A 7 5.71 2.14 12.01
CA GLY A 7 4.38 2.59 12.40
C GLY A 7 4.20 4.12 12.47
N ASP A 8 5.27 4.92 12.55
CA ASP A 8 5.16 6.38 12.72
C ASP A 8 4.75 7.10 11.42
N LEU A 9 4.99 6.48 10.26
CA LEU A 9 4.74 7.08 8.93
C LEU A 9 3.25 7.27 8.59
N LEU A 10 2.34 6.61 9.33
CA LEU A 10 0.89 6.73 9.15
C LEU A 10 0.18 7.24 10.43
N ASP A 11 0.91 7.85 11.36
CA ASP A 11 0.34 8.41 12.59
C ASP A 11 -0.50 9.67 12.29
N SER A 12 -0.14 10.41 11.24
CA SER A 12 -0.86 11.60 10.80
C SER A 12 -2.02 11.24 9.86
N LEU A 13 -3.23 11.69 10.19
CA LEU A 13 -4.45 11.51 9.35
C LEU A 13 -4.25 11.93 7.89
N ARG A 14 -3.40 12.94 7.64
CA ARG A 14 -3.08 13.41 6.28
C ARG A 14 -2.25 12.38 5.51
N GLU A 15 -1.28 11.76 6.17
CA GLU A 15 -0.40 10.75 5.57
C GLU A 15 -1.15 9.45 5.35
N LEU A 16 -2.01 9.07 6.30
CA LEU A 16 -2.97 7.97 6.14
C LEU A 16 -3.85 8.18 4.90
N SER A 17 -4.52 9.32 4.80
CA SER A 17 -5.43 9.59 3.68
C SER A 17 -4.70 9.64 2.33
N ALA A 18 -3.48 10.18 2.28
CA ALA A 18 -2.66 10.17 1.07
C ALA A 18 -2.20 8.76 0.68
N PHE A 19 -1.87 7.91 1.66
CA PHE A 19 -1.52 6.52 1.46
C PHE A 19 -2.72 5.72 0.92
N GLU A 20 -3.88 5.82 1.58
CA GLU A 20 -5.11 5.14 1.14
C GLU A 20 -5.52 5.56 -0.28
N LEU A 21 -5.36 6.84 -0.62
CA LEU A 21 -5.65 7.34 -1.97
C LEU A 21 -4.68 6.73 -3.00
N ARG A 22 -3.37 6.66 -2.70
CA ARG A 22 -2.38 6.05 -3.60
C ARG A 22 -2.69 4.58 -3.88
N ILE A 23 -3.08 3.83 -2.85
CA ILE A 23 -3.47 2.43 -2.98
C ILE A 23 -4.76 2.28 -3.81
N GLN A 24 -5.75 3.16 -3.61
CA GLN A 24 -6.99 3.15 -4.42
C GLN A 24 -6.77 3.54 -5.88
N THR A 25 -5.83 4.44 -6.15
CA THR A 25 -5.46 4.83 -7.52
C THR A 25 -4.52 3.82 -8.17
N ALA A 26 -4.01 2.85 -7.42
CA ALA A 26 -3.05 1.90 -7.93
C ALA A 26 -3.69 1.06 -9.04
N GLN A 27 -3.01 0.96 -10.17
CA GLN A 27 -3.54 0.23 -11.34
C GLN A 27 -3.16 -1.25 -11.33
N SER A 28 -2.26 -1.66 -10.45
CA SER A 28 -1.75 -3.04 -10.39
C SER A 28 -1.25 -3.38 -8.99
N LYS A 29 -1.23 -4.68 -8.66
CA LYS A 29 -0.68 -5.18 -7.39
C LYS A 29 0.81 -4.85 -7.21
N VAL A 30 1.56 -4.78 -8.30
CA VAL A 30 2.97 -4.35 -8.28
C VAL A 30 3.10 -2.92 -7.75
N GLU A 31 2.26 -2.00 -8.22
CA GLU A 31 2.28 -0.61 -7.78
C GLU A 31 1.92 -0.49 -6.29
N VAL A 32 0.96 -1.30 -5.82
CA VAL A 32 0.62 -1.42 -4.39
C VAL A 32 1.82 -1.93 -3.59
N ALA A 33 2.49 -3.00 -4.04
CA ALA A 33 3.67 -3.54 -3.37
C ALA A 33 4.83 -2.53 -3.33
N GLU A 34 5.03 -1.73 -4.38
CA GLU A 34 5.99 -0.63 -4.38
C GLU A 34 5.62 0.46 -3.38
N ILE A 35 4.35 0.83 -3.26
CA ILE A 35 3.88 1.80 -2.26
C ILE A 35 4.15 1.26 -0.86
N LEU A 36 3.81 0.00 -0.59
CA LEU A 36 4.08 -0.64 0.70
C LEU A 36 5.58 -0.66 1.01
N HIS A 37 6.41 -1.04 0.05
CA HIS A 37 7.86 -1.05 0.20
C HIS A 37 8.45 0.33 0.49
N ARG A 38 7.96 1.39 -0.18
CA ARG A 38 8.40 2.78 0.08
C ARG A 38 8.05 3.27 1.48
N HIS A 39 7.02 2.70 2.08
CA HIS A 39 6.58 3.02 3.43
C HIS A 39 7.16 2.04 4.48
N ASP A 40 8.02 1.10 4.07
CA ASP A 40 8.54 -0.01 4.90
C ASP A 40 7.42 -0.81 5.59
N LEU A 41 6.27 -0.92 4.93
CA LEU A 41 5.10 -1.62 5.44
C LEU A 41 5.04 -3.05 4.89
N PRO A 42 5.03 -4.08 5.75
CA PRO A 42 4.83 -5.45 5.30
C PRO A 42 3.38 -5.65 4.84
N GLU A 43 3.19 -6.46 3.79
CA GLU A 43 1.87 -6.76 3.22
C GLU A 43 0.91 -7.37 4.25
N GLU A 44 1.43 -8.16 5.19
CA GLU A 44 0.63 -8.72 6.30
C GLU A 44 0.06 -7.62 7.21
N PHE A 45 0.85 -6.60 7.50
CA PHE A 45 0.39 -5.46 8.30
C PHE A 45 -0.65 -4.64 7.52
N PHE A 46 -0.43 -4.43 6.23
CA PHE A 46 -1.39 -3.76 5.36
C PHE A 46 -2.73 -4.50 5.30
N THR A 47 -2.71 -5.82 5.08
CA THR A 47 -3.93 -6.64 5.00
C THR A 47 -4.67 -6.71 6.34
N GLN A 48 -3.95 -6.70 7.46
CA GLN A 48 -4.53 -6.66 8.80
C GLN A 48 -5.13 -5.29 9.12
N ARG A 49 -4.45 -4.19 8.76
CA ARG A 49 -4.84 -2.84 9.14
C ARG A 49 -5.85 -2.21 8.19
N PHE A 50 -5.79 -2.56 6.92
CA PHE A 50 -6.63 -2.06 5.83
C PHE A 50 -7.27 -3.21 5.03
N PRO A 51 -8.14 -4.01 5.67
CA PRO A 51 -8.76 -5.17 5.02
C PRO A 51 -9.66 -4.78 3.83
N ASP A 52 -10.21 -3.57 3.82
CA ASP A 52 -11.04 -3.07 2.71
C ASP A 52 -10.17 -2.75 1.48
N LEU A 53 -9.05 -2.04 1.68
CA LEU A 53 -8.08 -1.78 0.61
C LEU A 53 -7.47 -3.07 0.09
N ALA A 54 -7.14 -4.03 0.97
CA ALA A 54 -6.61 -5.32 0.56
C ALA A 54 -7.58 -6.10 -0.35
N LYS A 55 -8.90 -5.95 -0.18
CA LYS A 55 -9.87 -6.52 -1.12
C LYS A 55 -9.81 -5.83 -2.48
N THR A 56 -9.70 -4.50 -2.50
CA THR A 56 -9.54 -3.73 -3.76
C THR A 56 -8.27 -4.14 -4.49
N VAL A 57 -7.15 -4.28 -3.76
CA VAL A 57 -5.86 -4.75 -4.30
C VAL A 57 -5.97 -6.16 -4.88
N GLN A 58 -6.71 -7.06 -4.23
CA GLN A 58 -6.94 -8.41 -4.77
C GLN A 58 -7.69 -8.40 -6.10
N GLN A 59 -8.48 -7.37 -6.39
CA GLN A 59 -9.18 -7.20 -7.67
C GLN A 59 -8.31 -6.55 -8.75
N LEU A 60 -7.16 -5.96 -8.40
CA LEU A 60 -6.23 -5.40 -9.36
C LEU A 60 -5.49 -6.50 -10.12
N PRO A 61 -5.10 -6.27 -11.37
CA PRO A 61 -4.23 -7.19 -12.09
C PRO A 61 -2.84 -7.25 -11.42
N ASP A 62 -2.26 -8.46 -11.40
CA ASP A 62 -0.85 -8.67 -11.01
C ASP A 62 0.12 -8.03 -12.01
N GLU A 63 -0.28 -8.02 -13.27
CA GLU A 63 0.56 -7.62 -14.38
C GLU A 63 0.09 -6.26 -14.89
N THR A 64 1.01 -5.29 -15.01
CA THR A 64 0.90 -4.30 -16.08
C THR A 64 1.12 -5.07 -17.37
N SER A 65 0.13 -5.86 -17.81
CA SER A 65 0.23 -6.53 -19.10
C SER A 65 0.53 -5.43 -20.10
N PRO A 66 1.70 -5.44 -20.77
CA PRO A 66 1.91 -4.49 -21.83
C PRO A 66 0.82 -4.84 -22.85
N THR A 67 -0.16 -3.96 -23.00
CA THR A 67 -1.06 -4.10 -24.15
C THR A 67 -0.15 -3.95 -25.36
N ALA A 68 0.05 -5.07 -26.05
CA ALA A 68 0.70 -5.11 -27.35
C ALA A 68 -0.15 -4.35 -28.38
#